data_AF-A0A9D9IJK3-F1
#
_entry.id   AF-A0A9D9IJK3-F1
#
_cell.length_a   1.000
_cell.length_b   1.000
_cell.length_c   1.000
_cell.angle_alpha   90.00
_cell.angle_beta   90.00
_cell.angle_gamma   90.00
#
_symmetry.space_group_name_H-M   'P 1'
#
loop_
_entity.id
_entity.type
_entity.pdbx_description
1 polymer ?
#
loop_
_entity_poly.entity_id
_entity_poly.type
_entity_poly.pdbx_seq_one_letter_code
_entity_poly.pdbx_strand_id
1 'polypeptide(L)'
;MKGKFFLLTVLSAMAFAPCVQAQKYEGTVDKTIAIIGNEAILLSELESAVFERMMSGMPVDKSTRCDVLEFMLENKLYLMQARVDSLTYNADMVENAVNQYANEMMARFDGQAEL
;
A
#
# COMPACT_ATOMS: atom_id res chain seq x y z
N MET A 1 -18.10 59.12 11.11
CA MET A 1 -17.25 58.48 10.07
C MET A 1 -16.87 57.01 10.36
N LYS A 2 -17.27 56.40 11.49
CA LYS A 2 -16.91 55.00 11.85
C LYS A 2 -17.76 53.93 11.14
N GLY A 3 -19.04 54.23 10.86
CA GLY A 3 -19.97 53.30 10.19
C GLY A 3 -19.68 53.05 8.70
N LYS A 4 -19.09 54.02 8.00
CA LYS A 4 -18.66 53.85 6.59
C LYS A 4 -17.47 52.89 6.45
N PHE A 5 -16.56 52.89 7.43
CA PHE A 5 -15.42 51.97 7.47
C PHE A 5 -15.87 50.54 7.78
N PHE A 6 -16.83 50.38 8.69
CA PHE A 6 -17.40 49.07 9.04
C PHE A 6 -18.19 48.44 7.87
N LEU A 7 -18.94 49.25 7.12
CA LEU A 7 -19.64 48.82 5.91
C LEU A 7 -18.68 48.39 4.78
N LEU A 8 -17.54 49.09 4.62
CA LEU A 8 -16.52 48.73 3.63
C LEU A 8 -15.77 47.44 3.99
N THR A 9 -15.50 47.18 5.27
CA THR A 9 -14.87 45.92 5.71
C THR A 9 -15.78 44.71 5.55
N VAL A 10 -17.10 44.86 5.78
CA VAL A 10 -18.07 43.77 5.59
C VAL A 10 -18.30 43.47 4.10
N LEU A 11 -18.32 44.51 3.25
CA LEU A 11 -18.47 44.34 1.80
C LEU A 11 -17.25 43.66 1.14
N SER A 12 -16.04 43.91 1.66
CA SER A 12 -14.80 43.25 1.22
C SER A 12 -14.75 41.77 1.62
N ALA A 13 -15.20 41.42 2.83
CA ALA A 13 -15.26 40.03 3.29
C ALA A 13 -16.27 39.17 2.49
N MET A 14 -17.37 39.79 2.02
CA MET A 14 -18.42 39.12 1.25
C MET A 14 -18.02 38.85 -0.21
N ALA A 15 -17.03 39.58 -0.75
CA ALA A 15 -16.46 39.33 -2.07
C ALA A 15 -15.46 38.15 -2.09
N PHE A 16 -14.99 37.70 -0.93
CA PHE A 16 -14.06 36.57 -0.79
C PHE A 16 -14.75 35.21 -0.65
N ALA A 17 -16.09 35.17 -0.70
CA ALA A 17 -16.89 33.97 -0.42
C ALA A 17 -17.01 32.92 -1.56
N PRO A 18 -16.86 33.20 -2.88
CA PRO A 18 -17.10 32.16 -3.88
C PRO A 18 -15.86 31.33 -4.28
N CYS A 19 -14.69 31.52 -3.66
CA CYS A 19 -13.50 30.72 -3.96
C CYS A 19 -13.23 29.60 -2.93
N VAL A 20 -14.25 29.05 -2.29
CA VAL A 20 -14.10 27.77 -1.58
C VAL A 20 -14.54 26.66 -2.52
N GLN A 21 -13.67 26.36 -3.49
CA GLN A 21 -13.73 25.06 -4.16
C GLN A 21 -13.37 24.03 -3.09
N ALA A 22 -14.40 23.40 -2.50
CA ALA A 22 -14.18 22.24 -1.65
C ALA A 22 -13.31 21.25 -2.44
N GLN A 23 -12.21 20.80 -1.83
CA GLN A 23 -11.23 19.94 -2.48
C GLN A 23 -11.89 18.60 -2.83
N LYS A 24 -12.47 18.51 -4.03
CA LYS A 24 -12.96 17.25 -4.58
C LYS A 24 -11.72 16.41 -4.90
N TYR A 25 -11.45 15.43 -4.05
CA TYR A 25 -10.35 14.52 -4.25
C TYR A 25 -10.66 13.63 -5.46
N GLU A 26 -9.99 13.89 -6.59
CA GLU A 26 -10.05 13.06 -7.80
C GLU A 26 -9.00 11.94 -7.81
N GLY A 27 -8.37 11.65 -6.65
CA GLY A 27 -7.48 10.51 -6.51
C GLY A 27 -8.23 9.21 -6.38
N THR A 28 -7.62 8.12 -6.85
CA THR A 28 -8.10 6.77 -6.53
C THR A 28 -7.71 6.49 -5.08
N VAL A 29 -8.70 6.52 -4.18
CA VAL A 29 -8.52 6.00 -2.82
C VAL A 29 -8.26 4.50 -2.91
N ASP A 30 -7.36 3.98 -2.08
CA ASP A 30 -7.06 2.55 -2.06
C ASP A 30 -8.33 1.74 -1.77
N LYS A 31 -8.55 0.71 -2.58
CA LYS A 31 -9.77 -0.09 -2.57
C LYS A 31 -9.47 -1.48 -2.06
N THR A 32 -10.37 -2.02 -1.24
CA THR A 32 -10.34 -3.44 -0.90
C THR A 32 -10.95 -4.25 -2.04
N ILE A 33 -10.19 -5.20 -2.57
CA ILE A 33 -10.61 -6.05 -3.69
C ILE A 33 -11.13 -7.42 -3.24
N ALA A 34 -10.65 -7.92 -2.10
CA ALA A 34 -11.08 -9.18 -1.51
C ALA A 34 -10.91 -9.19 0.01
N ILE A 35 -11.71 -10.01 0.70
CA ILE A 35 -11.66 -10.20 2.15
C ILE A 35 -11.70 -11.71 2.41
N ILE A 36 -10.74 -12.22 3.19
CA ILE A 36 -10.66 -13.63 3.59
C ILE A 36 -10.56 -13.67 5.12
N GLY A 37 -11.67 -14.04 5.76
CA GLY A 37 -11.79 -14.01 7.22
C GLY A 37 -11.49 -12.64 7.81
N ASN A 38 -10.35 -12.50 8.48
CA ASN A 38 -9.91 -11.27 9.13
C ASN A 38 -8.88 -10.47 8.31
N GLU A 39 -8.46 -10.98 7.14
CA GLU A 39 -7.47 -10.34 6.28
C GLU A 39 -8.12 -9.71 5.05
N ALA A 40 -7.70 -8.50 4.69
CA ALA A 40 -8.12 -7.83 3.46
C ALA A 40 -6.98 -7.82 2.45
N ILE A 41 -7.34 -7.83 1.16
CA ILE A 41 -6.40 -7.58 0.06
C ILE A 41 -6.74 -6.22 -0.53
N LEU A 42 -5.74 -5.35 -0.57
CA LEU A 42 -5.83 -3.99 -1.12
C LEU A 42 -5.46 -3.99 -2.62
N LEU A 43 -5.99 -3.03 -3.37
CA LEU A 43 -5.65 -2.84 -4.77
C LEU A 43 -4.18 -2.44 -4.92
N SER A 44 -3.68 -1.60 -4.01
CA SER A 44 -2.27 -1.21 -3.96
C SER A 44 -1.33 -2.42 -3.77
N GLU A 45 -1.72 -3.39 -2.94
CA GLU A 45 -0.98 -4.63 -2.67
C GLU A 45 -0.89 -5.49 -3.94
N LEU A 46 -2.02 -5.66 -4.63
CA LEU A 46 -2.07 -6.42 -5.88
C LEU A 46 -1.22 -5.78 -6.99
N GLU A 47 -1.35 -4.47 -7.21
CA GLU A 47 -0.57 -3.80 -8.27
C GLU A 47 0.93 -3.80 -7.96
N SER A 48 1.32 -3.73 -6.67
CA SER A 48 2.72 -3.86 -6.26
C SER A 48 3.27 -5.25 -6.57
N ALA A 49 2.53 -6.31 -6.25
CA ALA A 49 2.91 -7.69 -6.57
C ALA A 49 2.99 -7.95 -8.08
N VAL A 50 2.08 -7.35 -8.87
CA VAL A 50 2.12 -7.42 -10.34
C VAL A 50 3.33 -6.66 -10.89
N PHE A 51 3.67 -5.51 -10.30
CA PHE A 51 4.84 -4.73 -10.68
C PHE A 51 6.15 -5.48 -10.43
N GLU A 52 6.28 -6.16 -9.29
CA GLU A 52 7.43 -7.04 -9.01
C GLU A 52 7.56 -8.17 -10.03
N ARG A 53 6.43 -8.79 -10.40
CA ARG A 53 6.40 -9.81 -11.45
C ARG A 53 6.85 -9.25 -12.80
N MET A 54 6.44 -8.03 -13.14
CA MET A 54 6.91 -7.34 -14.35
C MET A 54 8.43 -7.09 -14.31
N MET A 55 8.97 -6.66 -13.17
CA MET A 55 10.40 -6.42 -12.99
C MET A 55 11.24 -7.69 -13.15
N SER A 56 10.68 -8.85 -12.80
CA SER A 56 11.35 -10.14 -13.00
C SER A 56 11.46 -10.60 -14.46
N GLY A 57 10.90 -9.84 -15.41
CA GLY A 57 10.92 -10.14 -16.84
C GLY A 57 9.82 -11.08 -17.31
N MET A 58 8.83 -11.39 -16.46
CA MET A 58 7.66 -12.17 -16.85
C MET A 58 6.68 -11.33 -17.70
N PRO A 59 6.10 -11.91 -18.77
CA PRO A 59 5.08 -11.22 -19.55
C PRO A 59 3.84 -10.98 -18.69
N VAL A 60 3.40 -9.72 -18.64
CA VAL A 60 2.17 -9.33 -17.94
C VAL A 60 1.04 -9.25 -18.96
N ASP A 61 0.09 -10.17 -18.86
CA ASP A 61 -1.16 -10.11 -19.60
C ASP A 61 -2.32 -9.67 -18.68
N LYS A 62 -3.50 -9.47 -19.25
CA LYS A 62 -4.72 -9.17 -18.50
C LYS A 62 -5.05 -10.27 -17.47
N SER A 63 -4.67 -11.53 -17.72
CA SER A 63 -4.84 -12.63 -16.76
C SER A 63 -3.88 -12.55 -15.57
N THR A 64 -2.71 -11.93 -15.72
CA THR A 64 -1.67 -11.94 -14.69
C THR A 64 -2.14 -11.34 -13.38
N ARG A 65 -3.01 -10.32 -13.41
CA ARG A 65 -3.63 -9.76 -12.21
C ARG A 65 -4.52 -10.78 -11.50
N CYS A 66 -5.28 -11.57 -12.25
CA CYS A 66 -6.09 -12.65 -11.70
C CYS A 66 -5.21 -13.75 -11.09
N ASP A 67 -4.15 -14.15 -11.78
CA ASP A 67 -3.24 -15.20 -11.30
C ASP A 67 -2.51 -14.77 -10.01
N VAL A 68 -2.06 -13.51 -9.94
CA VAL A 68 -1.45 -12.94 -8.73
C VAL A 68 -2.49 -12.87 -7.61
N LEU A 69 -3.70 -12.40 -7.90
CA LEU A 69 -4.77 -12.34 -6.92
C LEU A 69 -5.12 -13.74 -6.39
N GLU A 70 -5.26 -14.74 -7.26
CA GLU A 70 -5.53 -16.13 -6.90
C GLU A 70 -4.45 -16.67 -5.95
N PHE A 71 -3.17 -16.47 -6.30
CA PHE A 71 -2.06 -16.83 -5.42
C PHE A 71 -2.13 -16.12 -4.07
N MET A 72 -2.45 -14.82 -4.04
CA MET A 72 -2.60 -14.08 -2.78
C MET A 72 -3.77 -14.63 -1.94
N LEU A 73 -4.88 -14.99 -2.58
CA LEU A 73 -6.05 -15.58 -1.91
C LEU A 73 -5.69 -16.93 -1.29
N GLU A 74 -4.98 -17.81 -2.02
CA GLU A 74 -4.51 -19.10 -1.52
C GLU A 74 -3.61 -18.96 -0.30
N ASN A 75 -2.64 -18.05 -0.34
CA ASN A 75 -1.73 -17.82 0.79
C ASN A 75 -2.47 -17.31 2.03
N LYS A 76 -3.40 -16.36 1.86
CA LYS A 76 -4.19 -15.86 2.99
C LYS A 76 -5.17 -16.92 3.51
N LEU A 77 -5.66 -17.82 2.66
CA LEU A 77 -6.43 -18.98 3.07
C LEU A 77 -5.60 -19.95 3.94
N TYR A 78 -4.35 -20.25 3.56
CA TYR A 78 -3.47 -21.07 4.39
C TYR A 78 -3.12 -20.42 5.73
N LEU A 79 -2.89 -19.11 5.74
CA LEU A 79 -2.64 -18.37 7.00
C LEU A 79 -3.86 -18.40 7.93
N MET A 80 -5.05 -18.26 7.36
CA MET A 80 -6.31 -18.42 8.06
C MET A 80 -6.44 -19.82 8.67
N GLN A 81 -6.16 -20.86 7.88
CA GLN A 81 -6.22 -22.24 8.33
C GLN A 81 -5.20 -22.51 9.45
N ALA A 82 -3.95 -22.06 9.30
CA ALA A 82 -2.92 -22.20 10.32
C ALA A 82 -3.30 -21.56 11.67
N ARG A 83 -4.05 -20.43 11.63
CA ARG A 83 -4.58 -19.78 12.83
C ARG A 83 -5.70 -20.61 13.48
N VAL A 84 -6.60 -21.19 12.68
CA VAL A 84 -7.64 -22.11 13.18
C VAL A 84 -6.99 -23.35 13.81
N ASP A 85 -5.95 -23.88 13.17
CA ASP A 85 -5.17 -25.03 13.65
C ASP A 85 -4.19 -24.68 14.79
N SER A 86 -4.20 -23.43 15.27
CA SER A 86 -3.37 -22.94 16.38
C SER A 86 -1.87 -23.21 16.19
N LEU A 87 -1.39 -23.18 14.94
CA LEU A 87 0.03 -23.35 14.63
C LEU A 87 0.82 -22.11 15.06
N THR A 88 1.81 -22.30 15.93
CA THR A 88 2.71 -21.23 16.39
C THR A 88 4.08 -21.36 15.73
N TYR A 89 4.70 -20.23 15.38
CA TYR A 89 6.08 -20.21 14.90
C TYR A 89 7.06 -20.00 16.06
N ASN A 90 8.31 -20.44 15.88
CA ASN A 90 9.40 -20.15 16.80
C ASN A 90 10.07 -18.83 16.39
N ALA A 91 10.01 -17.81 17.26
CA ALA A 91 10.54 -16.48 16.97
C ALA A 91 12.06 -16.47 16.75
N ASP A 92 12.81 -17.24 17.54
CA ASP A 92 14.28 -17.33 17.43
C ASP A 92 14.68 -17.89 16.05
N MET A 93 13.93 -18.86 15.54
CA MET A 93 14.16 -19.41 14.20
C MET A 93 13.92 -18.38 13.10
N VAL A 94 12.86 -17.56 13.23
CA VAL A 94 12.55 -16.50 12.27
C VAL A 94 13.64 -15.43 12.30
N GLU A 95 14.06 -14.99 13.48
CA GLU A 95 15.11 -13.99 13.64
C GLU A 95 16.44 -14.48 13.05
N ASN A 96 16.81 -15.74 13.31
CA ASN A 96 17.99 -16.34 12.71
C ASN A 96 17.92 -16.40 11.18
N ALA A 97 16.77 -16.74 10.60
CA ALA A 97 16.58 -16.75 9.14
C ALA A 97 16.68 -15.34 8.54
N VAL A 98 16.09 -14.34 9.20
CA VAL A 98 16.17 -12.93 8.77
C VAL A 98 17.61 -12.41 8.82
N ASN A 99 18.34 -12.72 9.90
CA ASN A 99 19.75 -12.34 10.03
C ASN A 99 20.62 -13.00 8.94
N GLN A 100 20.38 -14.27 8.64
CA GLN A 100 21.07 -14.97 7.55
C GLN A 100 20.81 -14.31 6.19
N TYR A 101 19.54 -14.02 5.89
CA TYR A 101 19.16 -13.34 4.65
C TYR A 101 19.78 -11.93 4.54
N ALA A 102 19.76 -11.15 5.64
CA ALA A 102 20.38 -9.83 5.67
C ALA A 102 21.89 -9.89 5.42
N ASN A 103 22.60 -10.85 6.03
CA ASN A 103 24.02 -11.04 5.83
C ASN A 103 24.35 -11.44 4.39
N GLU A 104 23.55 -12.32 3.77
CA GLU A 104 23.70 -12.69 2.36
C GLU A 104 23.51 -11.48 1.45
N MET A 105 22.46 -10.69 1.69
CA MET A 105 22.17 -9.49 0.93
C MET A 105 23.32 -8.47 1.06
N MET A 106 23.85 -8.26 2.26
CA MET A 106 25.01 -7.38 2.50
C MET A 106 26.25 -7.89 1.76
N ALA A 107 26.56 -9.18 1.82
CA ALA A 107 27.71 -9.75 1.13
C ALA A 107 27.65 -9.56 -0.39
N ARG A 108 26.45 -9.59 -0.98
CA ARG A 108 26.24 -9.34 -2.42
C ARG A 108 26.53 -7.89 -2.82
N PHE A 109 26.31 -6.92 -1.92
CA PHE A 109 26.59 -5.51 -2.15
C PHE A 109 28.03 -5.12 -1.78
N ASP A 110 28.56 -5.65 -0.68
CA ASP A 110 29.92 -5.38 -0.21
C ASP A 110 30.98 -5.86 -1.21
N GLY A 111 30.78 -7.05 -1.81
CA GLY A 111 31.66 -7.57 -2.87
C GLY A 111 31.67 -6.76 -4.18
N GLN A 112 30.80 -5.75 -4.34
CA GLN A 112 30.80 -4.84 -5.50
C GLN A 112 31.57 -3.54 -5.24
N ALA A 113 31.99 -3.26 -4.01
CA ALA A 113 32.72 -2.04 -3.65
C ALA A 113 34.25 -2.15 -3.84
N GLU A 114 34.79 -3.35 -4.10
CA GLU A 114 36.22 -3.59 -4.35
C GLU A 114 36.62 -3.61 -5.85
N LEU A 115 35.70 -3.30 -6.77
CA LEU A 115 35.98 -3.11 -8.21
C LEU A 115 35.96 -1.63 -8.60
#